data_AF-A0A7C7S6F7-F1
#
_entry.id   AF-A0A7C7S6F7-F1
#
_cell.length_a   1.000
_cell.length_b   1.000
_cell.length_c   1.000
_cell.angle_alpha   90.00
_cell.angle_beta   90.00
_cell.angle_gamma   90.00
#
_symmetry.space_group_name_H-M   'P 1'
#
loop_
_entity.id
_entity.type
_entity.pdbx_description
1 polymer ?
#
loop_
_entity_poly.entity_id
_entity_poly.type
_entity_poly.pdbx_seq_one_letter_code
_entity_poly.pdbx_strand_id
1 'polypeptide(L)'
;MSPGTRRLLRPAWLLSHVLVAGLLVVTANLGFWQLSRLDARRAYNAVVAARADEPVVDLATAFGALKRGGTPEDLRHMRVVVSGTWADGQVYLANRSMDGVPGVHVVSLLLIDRIHPGVGVVVDRGFVHRGLFLEGDSAAWAPATADADLVGSLDVSRTGELGSGLEVDRIDLDALAERWGTNLAPMWIRSAADGPAGIPVAAPVVALGDGSHLSYAA
;
A
#
# COMPACT_ATOMS: atom_id res chain seq x y z
N MET A 1 63.26 -14.19 21.26
CA MET A 1 61.80 -14.04 21.10
C MET A 1 61.31 -13.10 22.18
N SER A 2 60.69 -11.96 21.85
CA SER A 2 60.41 -10.91 22.83
C SER A 2 59.31 -11.31 23.83
N PRO A 3 59.31 -10.76 25.07
CA PRO A 3 58.36 -11.12 26.13
C PRO A 3 56.88 -10.88 25.80
N GLY A 4 56.58 -10.02 24.81
CA GLY A 4 55.20 -9.67 24.42
C GLY A 4 54.45 -10.81 23.71
N THR A 5 55.15 -11.64 22.96
CA THR A 5 54.55 -12.69 22.10
C THR A 5 53.83 -13.80 22.89
N ARG A 6 54.31 -14.12 24.11
CA ARG A 6 53.70 -15.17 24.96
C ARG A 6 52.37 -14.76 25.59
N ARG A 7 52.06 -13.46 25.64
CA ARG A 7 50.79 -12.94 26.19
C ARG A 7 49.63 -13.09 25.21
N LEU A 8 49.92 -13.04 23.90
CA LEU A 8 48.96 -13.16 22.80
C LEU A 8 48.50 -14.61 22.54
N LEU A 9 49.26 -15.60 23.01
CA LEU A 9 48.95 -17.04 22.88
C LEU A 9 48.23 -17.61 24.11
N ARG A 10 47.82 -16.77 25.07
CA ARG A 10 46.98 -17.23 26.19
C ARG A 10 45.58 -17.61 25.67
N PRO A 11 44.94 -18.68 26.18
CA PRO A 11 43.64 -19.16 25.69
C PRO A 11 42.57 -18.06 25.61
N ALA A 12 42.57 -17.15 26.59
CA ALA A 12 41.65 -16.01 26.62
C ALA A 12 41.86 -15.02 25.47
N TRP A 13 43.11 -14.79 25.04
CA TRP A 13 43.44 -13.90 23.92
C TRP A 13 43.08 -14.55 22.58
N LEU A 14 43.29 -15.85 22.42
CA LEU A 14 42.83 -16.60 21.24
C LEU A 14 41.30 -16.60 21.14
N LEU A 15 40.59 -16.81 22.25
CA LEU A 15 39.13 -16.75 22.30
C LEU A 15 38.60 -15.36 21.91
N SER A 16 39.24 -14.29 22.38
CA SER A 16 38.87 -12.91 22.01
C SER A 16 39.01 -12.67 20.50
N HIS A 17 40.10 -13.12 19.87
CA HIS A 17 40.27 -12.98 18.42
C HIS A 17 39.27 -13.81 17.62
N VAL A 18 38.95 -15.03 18.06
CA VAL A 18 37.89 -15.85 17.43
C VAL A 18 36.53 -15.16 17.55
N LEU A 19 36.23 -14.56 18.70
CA LEU A 19 34.99 -13.81 18.91
C LEU A 19 34.92 -12.59 17.98
N VAL A 20 36.00 -11.80 17.88
CA VAL A 20 36.06 -10.65 16.98
C VAL A 20 35.93 -11.08 15.52
N ALA A 21 36.63 -12.14 15.11
CA ALA A 21 36.52 -12.70 13.76
C ALA A 21 35.08 -13.18 13.47
N GLY A 22 34.44 -13.85 14.44
CA GLY A 22 33.03 -14.24 14.34
C GLY A 22 32.10 -13.05 14.19
N LEU A 23 32.30 -11.99 14.98
CA LEU A 23 31.51 -10.77 14.89
C LEU A 23 31.67 -10.07 13.53
N LEU A 24 32.88 -10.05 12.98
CA LEU A 24 33.14 -9.50 11.64
C LEU A 24 32.38 -10.29 10.57
N VAL A 25 32.39 -11.63 10.65
CA VAL A 25 31.63 -12.48 9.72
C VAL A 25 30.13 -12.21 9.83
N VAL A 26 29.58 -12.14 11.05
CA VAL A 26 28.16 -11.82 11.26
C VAL A 26 27.80 -10.45 10.68
N THR A 27 28.61 -9.43 10.96
CA THR A 27 28.38 -8.06 10.49
C THR A 27 28.44 -7.97 8.97
N ALA A 28 29.39 -8.66 8.33
CA ALA A 28 29.47 -8.73 6.86
C ALA A 28 28.23 -9.42 6.25
N ASN A 29 27.77 -10.53 6.84
CA ASN A 29 26.54 -11.21 6.40
C ASN A 29 25.30 -10.33 6.55
N LEU A 30 25.19 -9.58 7.65
CA LEU A 30 24.11 -8.59 7.82
C LEU A 30 24.21 -7.46 6.79
N GLY A 31 25.42 -7.01 6.45
CA GLY A 31 25.64 -6.04 5.37
C GLY A 31 25.14 -6.57 4.02
N PHE A 32 25.49 -7.80 3.65
CA PHE A 32 24.97 -8.43 2.43
C PHE A 32 23.45 -8.62 2.46
N TRP A 33 22.88 -8.96 3.62
CA TRP A 33 21.44 -9.04 3.79
C TRP A 33 20.76 -7.67 3.58
N GLN A 34 21.33 -6.59 4.12
CA GLN A 34 20.83 -5.23 3.90
C GLN A 34 20.87 -4.85 2.41
N LEU A 35 21.95 -5.16 1.71
CA LEU A 35 22.07 -4.93 0.26
C LEU A 35 21.03 -5.74 -0.53
N SER A 36 20.88 -7.03 -0.22
CA SER A 36 19.87 -7.88 -0.87
C SER A 36 18.45 -7.35 -0.64
N ARG A 37 18.16 -6.86 0.58
CA ARG A 37 16.87 -6.25 0.90
C ARG A 37 16.63 -4.94 0.14
N LEU A 38 17.68 -4.13 -0.03
CA LEU A 38 17.65 -2.92 -0.83
C LEU A 38 17.38 -3.23 -2.30
N ASP A 39 18.07 -4.22 -2.87
CA ASP A 39 17.86 -4.62 -4.28
C ASP A 39 16.45 -5.15 -4.51
N ALA A 40 15.92 -5.97 -3.59
CA ALA A 40 14.53 -6.42 -3.64
C ALA A 40 13.54 -5.24 -3.62
N ARG A 41 13.81 -4.22 -2.81
CA ARG A 41 12.98 -3.00 -2.75
C ARG A 41 13.08 -2.18 -4.04
N ARG A 42 14.28 -2.02 -4.60
CA ARG A 42 14.50 -1.33 -5.88
C ARG A 42 13.82 -2.03 -7.04
N ALA A 43 13.92 -3.35 -7.12
CA ALA A 43 13.25 -4.16 -8.14
C ALA A 43 11.73 -3.98 -8.05
N TYR A 44 11.16 -4.04 -6.84
CA TYR A 44 9.74 -3.77 -6.63
C TYR A 44 9.35 -2.34 -7.06
N ASN A 45 10.07 -1.33 -6.57
CA ASN A 45 9.81 0.07 -6.92
C ASN A 45 9.90 0.31 -8.44
N ALA A 46 10.84 -0.34 -9.13
CA ALA A 46 10.99 -0.25 -10.58
C ALA A 46 9.77 -0.81 -11.32
N VAL A 47 9.21 -1.94 -10.85
CA VAL A 47 7.95 -2.48 -11.40
C VAL A 47 6.82 -1.49 -11.20
N VAL A 48 6.68 -0.89 -10.01
CA VAL A 48 5.59 0.06 -9.77
C VAL A 48 5.76 1.35 -10.59
N ALA A 49 6.99 1.86 -10.70
CA ALA A 49 7.30 3.04 -11.51
C ALA A 49 6.98 2.78 -12.99
N ALA A 50 7.39 1.64 -13.53
CA ALA A 50 7.07 1.26 -14.91
C ALA A 50 5.54 1.22 -15.16
N ARG A 51 4.75 0.72 -14.20
CA ARG A 51 3.28 0.72 -14.27
C ARG A 51 2.67 2.12 -14.17
N ALA A 52 3.29 3.02 -13.40
CA ALA A 52 2.81 4.40 -13.28
C ALA A 52 2.93 5.18 -14.62
N ASP A 53 3.95 4.85 -15.42
CA ASP A 53 4.20 5.44 -16.73
C ASP A 53 3.37 4.81 -17.86
N GLU A 54 2.67 3.70 -17.60
CA GLU A 54 1.76 3.09 -18.58
C GLU A 54 0.54 4.00 -18.85
N PRO A 55 -0.01 3.96 -20.08
CA PRO A 55 -1.24 4.67 -20.39
C PRO A 55 -2.40 4.24 -19.49
N VAL A 56 -3.26 5.20 -19.14
CA VAL A 56 -4.51 4.92 -18.45
C VAL A 56 -5.43 4.13 -19.39
N VAL A 57 -5.98 3.01 -18.92
CA VAL A 57 -6.92 2.18 -19.68
C VAL A 57 -8.31 2.17 -19.06
N ASP A 58 -9.35 1.88 -19.84
CA ASP A 58 -10.68 1.69 -19.27
C ASP A 58 -10.72 0.47 -18.34
N LEU A 59 -11.41 0.59 -17.19
CA LEU A 59 -11.57 -0.52 -16.25
C LEU A 59 -12.17 -1.78 -16.92
N ALA A 60 -13.09 -1.60 -17.87
CA ALA A 60 -13.67 -2.69 -18.64
C ALA A 60 -12.62 -3.48 -19.43
N THR A 61 -11.61 -2.79 -19.99
CA THR A 61 -10.49 -3.41 -20.71
C THR A 61 -9.61 -4.22 -19.77
N ALA A 62 -9.32 -3.69 -18.59
CA ALA A 62 -8.56 -4.39 -17.55
C ALA A 62 -9.27 -5.70 -17.13
N PHE A 63 -10.57 -5.64 -16.86
CA PHE A 63 -11.36 -6.85 -16.56
C PHE A 63 -11.45 -7.84 -17.73
N GLY A 64 -11.38 -7.34 -18.97
CA GLY A 64 -11.24 -8.19 -20.15
C GLY A 64 -9.98 -9.05 -20.12
N ALA A 65 -8.87 -8.58 -19.54
CA ALA A 65 -7.65 -9.36 -19.36
C ALA A 65 -7.84 -10.51 -18.36
N LEU A 66 -8.56 -10.27 -17.26
CA LEU A 66 -8.90 -11.31 -16.28
C LEU A 66 -9.74 -12.43 -16.91
N LYS A 67 -10.73 -12.06 -17.74
CA LYS A 67 -11.57 -13.03 -18.47
C LYS A 67 -10.78 -13.91 -19.45
N ARG A 68 -9.64 -13.44 -19.94
CA ARG A 68 -8.74 -14.20 -20.84
C ARG A 68 -7.72 -15.08 -20.09
N GLY A 69 -7.89 -15.23 -18.77
CA GLY A 69 -7.03 -16.06 -17.93
C GLY A 69 -5.89 -15.30 -17.23
N GLY A 70 -5.87 -13.96 -17.31
CA GLY A 70 -4.99 -13.14 -16.48
C GLY A 70 -5.38 -13.19 -15.00
N THR A 71 -4.43 -12.88 -14.12
CA THR A 71 -4.66 -12.82 -12.67
C THR A 71 -4.78 -11.38 -12.18
N PRO A 72 -5.43 -11.11 -11.04
CA PRO A 72 -5.43 -9.78 -10.42
C PRO A 72 -4.02 -9.22 -10.18
N GLU A 73 -3.05 -10.07 -9.85
CA GLU A 73 -1.67 -9.63 -9.59
C GLU A 73 -1.00 -9.07 -10.86
N ASP A 74 -1.36 -9.59 -12.05
CA ASP A 74 -0.84 -9.10 -13.34
C ASP A 74 -1.29 -7.66 -13.66
N LEU A 75 -2.40 -7.22 -13.05
CA LEU A 75 -3.01 -5.90 -13.21
C LEU A 75 -2.69 -4.95 -12.05
N ARG A 76 -1.95 -5.42 -11.04
CA ARG A 76 -1.61 -4.61 -9.88
C ARG A 76 -0.80 -3.39 -10.30
N HIS A 77 -1.15 -2.23 -9.76
CA HIS A 77 -0.64 -0.89 -10.07
C HIS A 77 -0.99 -0.35 -11.46
N MET A 78 -1.73 -1.09 -12.29
CA MET A 78 -2.19 -0.58 -13.58
C MET A 78 -3.14 0.60 -13.39
N ARG A 79 -2.95 1.65 -14.20
CA ARG A 79 -3.77 2.85 -14.16
C ARG A 79 -5.05 2.65 -14.96
N VAL A 80 -6.18 2.91 -14.32
CA VAL A 80 -7.50 2.76 -14.90
C VAL A 80 -8.34 4.03 -14.78
N VAL A 81 -9.21 4.24 -15.75
CA VAL A 81 -10.34 5.17 -15.65
C VAL A 81 -11.62 4.38 -15.45
N VAL A 82 -12.47 4.86 -14.55
CA VAL A 82 -13.78 4.27 -14.27
C VAL A 82 -14.80 5.36 -14.04
N SER A 83 -15.97 5.17 -14.65
CA SER A 83 -17.14 5.95 -14.32
C SER A 83 -18.18 5.08 -13.63
N GLY A 84 -18.85 5.63 -12.62
CA GLY A 84 -19.82 4.91 -11.81
C GLY A 84 -20.65 5.85 -10.96
N THR A 85 -21.40 5.28 -10.02
CA THR A 85 -22.23 6.04 -9.07
C THR A 85 -21.89 5.57 -7.65
N TRP A 86 -21.60 6.52 -6.76
CA TRP A 86 -21.34 6.23 -5.35
C TRP A 86 -22.60 5.65 -4.71
N ALA A 87 -22.43 4.55 -3.97
CA ALA A 87 -23.50 3.92 -3.22
C ALA A 87 -23.30 4.07 -1.71
N ASP A 88 -24.35 3.71 -0.96
CA ASP A 88 -24.30 3.63 0.48
C ASP A 88 -23.38 2.47 0.89
N GLY A 89 -22.13 2.82 1.22
CA GLY A 89 -21.11 1.85 1.58
C GLY A 89 -19.79 2.58 1.81
N GLN A 90 -19.43 2.76 3.08
CA GLN A 90 -18.18 3.41 3.46
C GLN A 90 -17.57 2.74 4.68
N VAL A 91 -16.26 2.51 4.60
CA VAL A 91 -15.43 2.10 5.73
C VAL A 91 -14.17 2.98 5.76
N TYR A 92 -13.46 2.90 6.87
CA TYR A 92 -12.24 3.67 7.08
C TYR A 92 -11.08 2.71 7.28
N LEU A 93 -10.12 2.75 6.36
CA LEU A 93 -8.90 1.98 6.51
C LEU A 93 -8.05 2.64 7.61
N ALA A 94 -8.00 1.99 8.76
CA ALA A 94 -7.37 2.49 9.97
C ALA A 94 -5.84 2.41 9.93
N ASN A 95 -5.21 3.06 10.91
CA ASN A 95 -3.76 3.04 11.14
C ASN A 95 -2.96 3.47 9.90
N ARG A 96 -3.45 4.49 9.20
CA ARG A 96 -2.73 5.12 8.09
C ARG A 96 -1.93 6.29 8.62
N SER A 97 -0.82 6.58 7.95
CA SER A 97 -0.05 7.80 8.19
C SER A 97 0.39 8.36 6.85
N MET A 98 0.32 9.69 6.75
CA MET A 98 0.78 10.46 5.61
C MET A 98 1.62 11.62 6.16
N ASP A 99 2.83 11.80 5.63
CA ASP A 99 3.78 12.83 6.04
C ASP A 99 4.04 12.90 7.57
N GLY A 100 4.09 11.74 8.22
CA GLY A 100 4.34 11.61 9.66
C GLY A 100 3.13 11.88 10.54
N VAL A 101 1.96 12.12 9.95
CA VAL A 101 0.73 12.44 10.66
C VAL A 101 -0.25 11.25 10.61
N PRO A 102 -0.90 10.86 11.73
CA PRO A 102 -1.82 9.72 11.73
C PRO A 102 -3.19 10.06 11.12
N GLY A 103 -3.88 9.05 10.61
CA GLY A 103 -5.20 9.20 10.02
C GLY A 103 -5.80 7.89 9.54
N VAL A 104 -6.78 8.02 8.65
CA VAL A 104 -7.49 6.91 8.00
C VAL A 104 -7.55 7.15 6.51
N HIS A 105 -7.74 6.10 5.72
CA HIS A 105 -8.23 6.30 4.35
C HIS A 105 -9.74 6.11 4.29
N VAL A 106 -10.41 6.93 3.49
CA VAL A 106 -11.85 6.80 3.21
C VAL A 106 -12.02 5.82 2.07
N VAL A 107 -12.69 4.71 2.33
CA VAL A 107 -12.92 3.65 1.36
C VAL A 107 -14.42 3.55 1.10
N SER A 108 -14.82 3.73 -0.16
CA SER A 108 -16.22 3.83 -0.56
C SER A 108 -16.58 2.84 -1.67
N LEU A 109 -17.85 2.46 -1.71
CA LEU A 109 -18.43 1.63 -2.76
C LEU A 109 -18.83 2.47 -3.98
N LEU A 110 -18.29 2.11 -5.15
CA LEU A 110 -18.69 2.70 -6.44
C LEU A 110 -19.39 1.63 -7.30
N LEU A 111 -20.66 1.83 -7.64
CA LEU A 111 -21.38 0.96 -8.55
C LEU A 111 -20.93 1.22 -10.00
N ILE A 112 -20.64 0.16 -10.73
CA ILE A 112 -20.15 0.22 -12.11
C ILE A 112 -21.15 -0.40 -13.08
N ASP A 113 -22.44 -0.06 -12.92
CA ASP A 113 -23.55 -0.67 -13.67
C ASP A 113 -23.40 -0.53 -15.19
N ARG A 114 -22.71 0.51 -15.67
CA ARG A 114 -22.40 0.72 -17.09
C ARG A 114 -21.40 -0.31 -17.65
N ILE A 115 -20.59 -0.92 -16.78
CA ILE A 115 -19.60 -1.96 -17.12
C ILE A 115 -20.16 -3.35 -16.81
N HIS A 116 -20.70 -3.52 -15.60
CA HIS A 116 -21.31 -4.76 -15.14
C HIS A 116 -22.44 -4.48 -14.13
N PRO A 117 -23.71 -4.65 -14.52
CA PRO A 117 -24.85 -4.38 -13.65
C PRO A 117 -24.81 -5.14 -12.32
N GLY A 118 -25.08 -4.45 -11.21
CA GLY A 118 -25.13 -5.04 -9.87
C GLY A 118 -23.77 -5.41 -9.27
N VAL A 119 -22.68 -4.97 -9.90
CA VAL A 119 -21.32 -5.10 -9.37
C VAL A 119 -20.77 -3.74 -8.97
N GLY A 120 -20.14 -3.70 -7.80
CA GLY A 120 -19.40 -2.56 -7.31
C GLY A 120 -17.89 -2.73 -7.45
N VAL A 121 -17.17 -1.62 -7.41
CA VAL A 121 -15.73 -1.58 -7.20
C VAL A 121 -15.45 -0.80 -5.93
N VAL A 122 -14.49 -1.29 -5.15
CA VAL A 122 -14.05 -0.60 -3.93
C VAL A 122 -13.07 0.49 -4.33
N VAL A 123 -13.28 1.69 -3.82
CA VAL A 123 -12.39 2.82 -4.09
C VAL A 123 -11.83 3.37 -2.78
N ASP A 124 -10.51 3.27 -2.63
CA ASP A 124 -9.75 4.07 -1.66
C ASP A 124 -9.66 5.50 -2.20
N ARG A 125 -10.45 6.40 -1.62
CA ARG A 125 -10.54 7.81 -2.02
C ARG A 125 -9.41 8.66 -1.46
N GLY A 126 -8.58 8.12 -0.54
CA GLY A 126 -7.44 8.82 0.03
C GLY A 126 -7.55 9.09 1.53
N PHE A 127 -6.59 9.85 2.03
CA PHE A 127 -6.29 10.07 3.44
C PHE A 127 -7.07 11.23 4.07
N VAL A 128 -7.54 11.00 5.29
CA VAL A 128 -8.11 12.02 6.19
C VAL A 128 -7.33 11.99 7.50
N HIS A 129 -6.90 13.17 7.95
CA HIS A 129 -6.18 13.33 9.21
C HIS A 129 -7.02 12.84 10.40
N ARG A 130 -6.38 12.20 11.38
CA ARG A 130 -7.09 11.62 12.53
C ARG A 130 -7.88 12.66 13.33
N GLY A 131 -7.36 13.89 13.48
CA GLY A 131 -8.08 14.96 14.17
C GLY A 131 -9.41 15.31 13.49
N LEU A 132 -9.38 15.54 12.18
CA LEU A 132 -10.57 15.84 11.38
C LEU A 132 -11.56 14.67 11.35
N PHE A 133 -11.05 13.44 11.24
CA PHE A 133 -11.88 12.24 11.32
C PHE A 133 -12.63 12.13 12.66
N LEU A 134 -11.99 12.48 13.78
CA LEU A 134 -12.58 12.42 15.11
C LEU A 134 -13.58 13.55 15.40
N GLU A 135 -13.58 14.65 14.64
CA GLU A 135 -14.66 15.64 14.68
C GLU A 135 -15.99 15.05 14.23
N GLY A 136 -15.96 13.96 13.46
CA GLY A 136 -17.12 13.12 13.14
C GLY A 136 -18.01 13.63 12.01
N ASP A 137 -17.67 14.74 11.37
CA ASP A 137 -18.42 15.28 10.23
C ASP A 137 -17.92 14.69 8.91
N SER A 138 -18.51 13.57 8.48
CA SER A 138 -18.16 12.93 7.22
C SER A 138 -18.57 13.71 5.98
N ALA A 139 -19.40 14.75 6.11
CA ALA A 139 -19.74 15.62 4.99
C ALA A 139 -18.52 16.36 4.46
N ALA A 140 -17.51 16.61 5.32
CA ALA A 140 -16.26 17.25 4.95
C ALA A 140 -15.43 16.47 3.90
N TRP A 141 -15.64 15.16 3.78
CA TRP A 141 -14.96 14.29 2.80
C TRP A 141 -15.94 13.49 1.93
N ALA A 142 -17.22 13.86 1.92
CA ALA A 142 -18.21 13.26 1.04
C ALA A 142 -17.89 13.56 -0.44
N PRO A 143 -18.28 12.69 -1.38
CA PRO A 143 -18.25 13.04 -2.80
C PRO A 143 -19.13 14.28 -3.07
N ALA A 144 -18.71 15.16 -3.99
CA ALA A 144 -19.51 16.33 -4.37
C ALA A 144 -20.75 15.96 -5.18
N THR A 145 -20.68 14.86 -5.93
CA THR A 145 -21.71 14.35 -6.84
C THR A 145 -21.92 12.87 -6.59
N ALA A 146 -23.12 12.37 -6.87
CA ALA A 146 -23.40 10.94 -6.83
C ALA A 146 -22.64 10.19 -7.94
N ASP A 147 -22.56 10.77 -9.13
CA ASP A 147 -21.76 10.21 -10.22
C ASP A 147 -20.28 10.54 -10.05
N ALA A 148 -19.44 9.57 -10.38
CA ALA A 148 -17.99 9.68 -10.39
C ALA A 148 -17.46 9.37 -11.78
N ASP A 149 -16.44 10.11 -12.18
CA ASP A 149 -15.51 9.73 -13.23
C ASP A 149 -14.10 9.92 -12.66
N LEU A 150 -13.39 8.83 -12.39
CA LEU A 150 -12.13 8.86 -11.66
C LEU A 150 -11.04 8.03 -12.34
N VAL A 151 -9.83 8.53 -12.18
CA VAL A 151 -8.60 7.82 -12.54
C VAL A 151 -7.95 7.32 -11.26
N GLY A 152 -7.45 6.09 -11.30
CA GLY A 152 -6.78 5.49 -10.16
C GLY A 152 -5.88 4.33 -10.57
N SER A 153 -5.25 3.70 -9.59
CA SER A 153 -4.44 2.49 -9.79
C SER A 153 -5.14 1.27 -9.18
N LEU A 154 -5.13 0.15 -9.88
CA LEU A 154 -5.63 -1.12 -9.38
C LEU A 154 -4.73 -1.71 -8.30
N ASP A 155 -5.32 -2.35 -7.30
CA ASP A 155 -4.61 -3.14 -6.30
C ASP A 155 -5.48 -4.34 -5.86
N VAL A 156 -4.87 -5.30 -5.17
CA VAL A 156 -5.44 -6.61 -4.87
C VAL A 156 -6.01 -6.69 -3.46
N SER A 157 -7.05 -7.50 -3.29
CA SER A 157 -7.65 -7.81 -1.98
C SER A 157 -6.63 -8.41 -1.02
N ARG A 158 -6.83 -8.18 0.28
CA ARG A 158 -6.11 -8.89 1.35
C ARG A 158 -7.10 -9.48 2.33
N THR A 159 -7.01 -10.79 2.53
CA THR A 159 -7.96 -11.52 3.38
C THR A 159 -7.67 -11.37 4.87
N GLY A 160 -8.70 -11.67 5.67
CA GLY A 160 -8.63 -11.73 7.12
C GLY A 160 -8.75 -10.35 7.77
N GLU A 161 -9.61 -9.49 7.23
CA GLU A 161 -9.93 -8.19 7.84
C GLU A 161 -10.19 -8.32 9.35
N LEU A 162 -9.50 -7.48 10.11
CA LEU A 162 -9.79 -7.26 11.51
C LEU A 162 -10.19 -5.78 11.66
N GLY A 163 -11.35 -5.53 12.25
CA GLY A 163 -11.90 -4.19 12.35
C GLY A 163 -12.86 -4.04 13.51
N SER A 164 -13.26 -2.80 13.77
CA SER A 164 -14.29 -2.46 14.76
C SER A 164 -15.20 -1.38 14.19
N GLY A 165 -16.50 -1.68 14.14
CA GLY A 165 -17.48 -0.78 13.52
C GLY A 165 -17.14 -0.52 12.04
N LEU A 166 -16.91 0.75 11.69
CA LEU A 166 -16.56 1.18 10.33
C LEU A 166 -15.04 1.25 10.08
N GLU A 167 -14.19 1.08 11.12
CA GLU A 167 -12.74 1.05 10.94
C GLU A 167 -12.25 -0.38 10.65
N VAL A 168 -11.47 -0.54 9.57
CA VAL A 168 -10.92 -1.81 9.08
C VAL A 168 -9.40 -1.72 8.97
N ASP A 169 -8.66 -2.80 9.17
CA ASP A 169 -7.19 -2.79 9.09
C ASP A 169 -6.62 -3.05 7.69
N ARG A 170 -7.43 -3.58 6.78
CA ARG A 170 -7.11 -3.87 5.37
C ARG A 170 -8.37 -3.82 4.51
N ILE A 171 -8.18 -3.83 3.19
CA ILE A 171 -9.27 -3.95 2.22
C ILE A 171 -9.44 -5.44 1.89
N ASP A 172 -10.42 -6.08 2.54
CA ASP A 172 -10.84 -7.45 2.28
C ASP A 172 -12.14 -7.42 1.47
N LEU A 173 -12.04 -7.72 0.17
CA LEU A 173 -13.18 -7.63 -0.73
C LEU A 173 -14.30 -8.60 -0.38
N ASP A 174 -13.99 -9.76 0.20
CA ASP A 174 -15.04 -10.73 0.57
C ASP A 174 -15.83 -10.20 1.79
N ALA A 175 -15.12 -9.68 2.79
CA ALA A 175 -15.75 -9.06 3.97
C ALA A 175 -16.56 -7.81 3.60
N LEU A 176 -16.06 -6.98 2.68
CA LEU A 176 -16.77 -5.79 2.22
C LEU A 176 -17.98 -6.13 1.35
N ALA A 177 -17.90 -7.17 0.52
CA ALA A 177 -19.03 -7.64 -0.29
C ALA A 177 -20.18 -8.12 0.61
N GLU A 178 -19.86 -8.89 1.67
CA GLU A 178 -20.84 -9.32 2.67
C GLU A 178 -21.43 -8.13 3.43
N ARG A 179 -20.57 -7.22 3.91
CA ARG A 179 -20.98 -6.02 4.67
C ARG A 179 -21.93 -5.12 3.88
N TRP A 180 -21.67 -4.91 2.59
CA TRP A 180 -22.47 -4.02 1.74
C TRP A 180 -23.57 -4.76 0.96
N GLY A 181 -23.67 -6.08 1.09
CA GLY A 181 -24.67 -6.90 0.40
C GLY A 181 -24.60 -6.78 -1.13
N THR A 182 -23.40 -6.54 -1.68
CA THR A 182 -23.18 -6.26 -3.11
C THR A 182 -21.98 -7.03 -3.62
N ASN A 183 -22.07 -7.58 -4.83
CA ASN A 183 -20.94 -8.25 -5.46
C ASN A 183 -19.86 -7.23 -5.83
N LEU A 184 -18.61 -7.52 -5.49
CA LEU A 184 -17.49 -6.66 -5.78
C LEU A 184 -16.63 -7.22 -6.91
N ALA A 185 -16.07 -6.33 -7.72
CA ALA A 185 -14.99 -6.65 -8.63
C ALA A 185 -13.81 -7.28 -7.86
N PRO A 186 -13.00 -8.16 -8.47
CA PRO A 186 -11.92 -8.89 -7.78
C PRO A 186 -10.70 -8.02 -7.44
N MET A 187 -10.81 -6.69 -7.62
CA MET A 187 -9.76 -5.70 -7.40
C MET A 187 -10.39 -4.40 -6.90
N TRP A 188 -9.60 -3.58 -6.23
CA TRP A 188 -9.99 -2.26 -5.77
C TRP A 188 -9.13 -1.18 -6.43
N ILE A 189 -9.61 0.06 -6.38
CA ILE A 189 -8.98 1.22 -7.01
C ILE A 189 -8.50 2.18 -5.94
N ARG A 190 -7.24 2.62 -6.04
CA ARG A 190 -6.75 3.79 -5.33
C ARG A 190 -6.94 5.03 -6.19
N SER A 191 -7.72 6.00 -5.72
CA SER A 191 -7.92 7.28 -6.41
C SER A 191 -6.59 8.00 -6.60
N ALA A 192 -6.38 8.57 -7.79
CA ALA A 192 -5.24 9.45 -8.08
C ALA A 192 -5.53 10.93 -7.80
N ALA A 193 -6.80 11.28 -7.54
CA ALA A 193 -7.25 12.64 -7.31
C ALA A 193 -7.65 12.86 -5.85
N ASP A 194 -7.35 14.06 -5.34
CA ASP A 194 -7.86 14.55 -4.07
C ASP A 194 -9.38 14.71 -4.12
N GLY A 195 -10.02 14.71 -2.96
CA GLY A 195 -11.45 15.01 -2.86
C GLY A 195 -11.77 16.49 -3.17
N PRO A 196 -13.06 16.84 -3.25
CA PRO A 196 -13.52 18.15 -3.77
C PRO A 196 -12.95 19.38 -3.07
N ALA A 197 -12.67 19.27 -1.77
CA ALA A 197 -12.07 20.33 -0.95
C ALA A 197 -10.58 20.07 -0.64
N GLY A 198 -9.91 19.23 -1.43
CA GLY A 198 -8.57 18.71 -1.14
C GLY A 198 -8.56 17.58 -0.09
N ILE A 199 -9.74 17.10 0.31
CA ILE A 199 -9.92 16.04 1.32
C ILE A 199 -10.95 15.04 0.79
N PRO A 200 -10.68 13.72 0.82
CA PRO A 200 -9.43 13.09 1.25
C PRO A 200 -8.26 13.42 0.33
N VAL A 201 -7.04 13.41 0.85
CA VAL A 201 -5.81 13.62 0.05
C VAL A 201 -5.43 12.30 -0.63
N ALA A 202 -5.20 12.30 -1.93
CA ALA A 202 -4.83 11.10 -2.67
C ALA A 202 -3.55 10.49 -2.12
N ALA A 203 -3.61 9.20 -1.77
CA ALA A 203 -2.44 8.50 -1.27
C ALA A 203 -1.55 8.06 -2.45
N PRO A 204 -0.24 8.35 -2.44
CA PRO A 204 0.65 7.91 -3.51
C PRO A 204 0.69 6.38 -3.59
N VAL A 205 0.74 5.83 -4.81
CA VAL A 205 0.83 4.37 -5.03
C VAL A 205 2.07 3.79 -4.36
N VAL A 206 3.15 4.57 -4.28
CA VAL A 206 4.38 4.26 -3.56
C VAL A 206 4.90 5.52 -2.88
N ALA A 207 5.25 5.43 -1.60
CA ALA A 207 6.25 6.33 -1.04
C ALA A 207 7.59 5.95 -1.67
N LEU A 208 7.94 6.58 -2.80
CA LEU A 208 9.18 6.36 -3.56
C LEU A 208 10.45 6.85 -2.82
N GLY A 209 10.40 6.92 -1.49
CA GLY A 209 11.58 7.08 -0.68
C GLY A 209 12.26 5.72 -0.47
N ASP A 210 13.59 5.71 -0.43
CA ASP A 210 14.43 4.55 -0.05
C ASP A 210 14.27 4.11 1.42
N GLY A 211 13.15 4.45 2.07
CA GLY A 211 12.93 4.32 3.51
C GLY A 211 13.51 5.50 4.30
N SER A 212 13.12 5.65 5.57
CA SER A 212 13.46 6.78 6.43
C SER A 212 14.93 6.78 6.92
N HIS A 213 15.87 6.24 6.14
CA HIS A 213 17.19 5.88 6.65
C HIS A 213 18.35 6.64 5.99
N LEU A 214 18.11 7.45 4.96
CA LEU A 214 19.15 8.31 4.37
C LEU A 214 19.47 9.56 5.20
N SER A 215 18.70 9.86 6.25
CA SER A 215 18.97 10.97 7.17
C SER A 215 20.18 10.76 8.09
N TYR A 216 20.81 9.57 8.08
CA TYR A 216 22.04 9.28 8.83
C TYR A 216 23.33 9.28 7.99
N ALA A 217 23.22 9.55 6.68
CA ALA A 217 24.36 9.49 5.75
C ALA A 217 24.80 10.87 5.23
N ALA A 218 24.48 11.94 5.94
CA ALA A 218 25.01 13.28 5.71
C ALA A 218 25.87 13.73 6.89
#